data_AF-A0A8C1LYR3-F1
#
_entry.id   AF-A0A8C1LYR3-F1
#
_cell.length_a   1.000
_cell.length_b   1.000
_cell.length_c   1.000
_cell.angle_alpha   90.00
_cell.angle_beta   90.00
_cell.angle_gamma   90.00
#
_symmetry.space_group_name_H-M   'P 1'
#
loop_
_entity.id
_entity.type
_entity.pdbx_description
1 polymer ?
#
loop_
_entity_poly.entity_id
_entity_poly.type
_entity_poly.pdbx_seq_one_letter_code
_entity_poly.pdbx_strand_id
1 'polypeptide(L)'
;MGKKVSNTEKTLYRYYCEALLVFRHMQLPGAVEGFTDADWVERIAQGGRVVIGVRKEKTASMQIALTQDEEACFQLYYKEIRPKNIGLKKFCQSFFTSTSGNTVHSVSQDMNRLHEMYKLTPIRSYDVRRAFENAAEKLPAHQHEAVIHYLAHSASADRRPQPQDIVDAALLLDSLKGTSSDDDTSLAELSTAGTKERYASRKDFSAFLARFPVLLEGQPPTKRQRVDSGFPEDRVFYDKWRAAQYTQREEYLLSQFTHCKPSASKVARLIAQEGWKANYPKPEEIQRLWKPASTDTIEADELIIKCVFEQAWTGLAIKDFGAEEGLGVVATRPFSKGDIVCDYHGKVIRAAEGMAMMEGHHDEARYLFFFKAAQRDLCIDARTGCDCHPDTDTVGRRIKCCSKRPNLEPLHCVMKVNGEDQDVILFKALQDISIDTQLKFYSGGIRKSFLGLDLDWLDE
;
A
#
# COMPACT_ATOMS: atom_id res chain seq x y z
N MET A 1 22.11 4.26 15.56
CA MET A 1 21.37 3.80 14.36
C MET A 1 20.36 2.75 14.80
N GLY A 2 19.14 2.74 14.25
CA GLY A 2 18.13 1.73 14.61
C GLY A 2 18.48 0.34 14.07
N LYS A 3 18.19 -0.70 14.86
CA LYS A 3 18.39 -2.12 14.47
C LYS A 3 17.42 -2.49 13.35
N LYS A 4 17.92 -3.05 12.24
CA LYS A 4 17.11 -3.38 11.06
C LYS A 4 16.31 -4.67 11.28
N VAL A 5 15.06 -4.54 11.72
CA VAL A 5 14.14 -5.66 11.97
C VAL A 5 14.10 -6.64 10.79
N SER A 6 14.37 -7.92 11.06
CA SER A 6 14.38 -9.03 10.11
C SER A 6 12.98 -9.39 9.61
N ASN A 7 12.86 -10.31 8.65
CA ASN A 7 11.55 -10.78 8.20
C ASN A 7 10.95 -11.81 9.18
N THR A 8 11.78 -12.48 9.99
CA THR A 8 11.33 -13.37 11.07
C THR A 8 10.67 -12.58 12.19
N GLU A 9 11.34 -11.54 12.72
CA GLU A 9 10.78 -10.65 13.74
C GLU A 9 9.46 -9.99 13.26
N LYS A 10 9.39 -9.56 12.00
CA LYS A 10 8.14 -9.03 11.40
C LYS A 10 7.01 -10.06 11.34
N THR A 11 7.34 -11.33 11.07
CA THR A 11 6.35 -12.42 10.99
C THR A 11 5.85 -12.78 12.39
N LEU A 12 6.76 -12.85 13.38
CA LEU A 12 6.40 -13.03 14.79
C LEU A 12 5.55 -11.87 15.32
N TYR A 13 5.88 -10.61 14.97
CA TYR A 13 5.06 -9.46 15.32
C TYR A 13 3.64 -9.56 14.72
N ARG A 14 3.53 -10.07 13.48
CA ARG A 14 2.23 -10.36 12.87
C ARG A 14 1.46 -11.43 13.65
N TYR A 15 2.13 -12.51 14.07
CA TYR A 15 1.54 -13.56 14.91
C TYR A 15 1.06 -13.02 16.26
N TYR A 16 1.79 -12.09 16.87
CA TYR A 16 1.36 -11.42 18.09
C TYR A 16 0.06 -10.61 17.88
N CYS A 17 -0.02 -9.81 16.81
CA CYS A 17 -1.26 -9.11 16.45
C CYS A 17 -2.42 -10.06 16.14
N GLU A 18 -2.18 -11.16 15.41
CA GLU A 18 -3.18 -12.20 15.16
C GLU A 18 -3.66 -12.85 16.48
N ALA A 19 -2.74 -13.15 17.41
CA ALA A 19 -3.03 -13.74 18.70
C ALA A 19 -3.84 -12.82 19.64
N LEU A 20 -3.61 -11.51 19.59
CA LEU A 20 -4.45 -10.54 20.30
C LEU A 20 -5.91 -10.67 19.84
N LEU A 21 -6.18 -10.66 18.53
CA LEU A 21 -7.53 -10.80 18.01
C LEU A 21 -8.16 -12.16 18.34
N VAL A 22 -7.41 -13.25 18.15
CA VAL A 22 -7.91 -14.62 18.33
C VAL A 22 -8.12 -14.99 19.81
N PHE A 23 -7.21 -14.61 20.71
CA PHE A 23 -7.24 -15.06 22.12
C PHE A 23 -7.60 -13.96 23.13
N ARG A 24 -7.36 -12.68 22.84
CA ARG A 24 -7.70 -11.56 23.76
C ARG A 24 -9.03 -10.86 23.42
N HIS A 25 -9.46 -10.92 22.16
CA HIS A 25 -10.81 -10.52 21.70
C HIS A 25 -11.66 -11.68 21.16
N MET A 26 -11.20 -12.93 21.37
CA MET A 26 -11.94 -14.19 21.13
C MET A 26 -12.46 -14.40 19.70
N GLN A 27 -11.86 -13.74 18.72
CA GLN A 27 -12.28 -13.84 17.32
C GLN A 27 -11.89 -15.18 16.69
N LEU A 28 -12.72 -15.71 15.79
CA LEU A 28 -12.36 -16.88 15.01
C LEU A 28 -11.28 -16.52 13.98
N PRO A 29 -10.32 -17.42 13.68
CA PRO A 29 -9.30 -17.20 12.66
C PRO A 29 -9.84 -16.69 11.32
N GLY A 30 -10.97 -17.20 10.82
CA GLY A 30 -11.58 -16.73 9.58
C GLY A 30 -12.09 -15.28 9.61
N ALA A 31 -12.50 -14.76 10.78
CA ALA A 31 -12.84 -13.35 10.96
C ALA A 31 -11.57 -12.46 10.89
N VAL A 32 -10.47 -12.94 11.48
CA VAL A 32 -9.15 -12.27 11.46
C VAL A 32 -8.54 -12.27 10.05
N GLU A 33 -8.71 -13.35 9.29
CA GLU A 33 -8.31 -13.45 7.88
C GLU A 33 -9.19 -12.56 6.97
N GLY A 34 -10.45 -12.34 7.35
CA GLY A 34 -11.41 -11.44 6.71
C GLY A 34 -11.33 -9.97 7.16
N PHE A 35 -10.32 -9.55 7.92
CA PHE A 35 -10.13 -8.17 8.36
C PHE A 35 -9.43 -7.33 7.27
N THR A 36 -10.00 -6.20 6.85
CA THR A 36 -9.44 -5.33 5.80
C THR A 36 -8.71 -4.09 6.34
N ASP A 37 -7.86 -3.45 5.52
CA ASP A 37 -7.29 -2.15 5.86
C ASP A 37 -8.32 -1.02 5.87
N ALA A 38 -9.39 -1.13 5.07
CA ALA A 38 -10.54 -0.25 5.18
C ALA A 38 -11.21 -0.35 6.57
N ASP A 39 -11.46 -1.57 7.10
CA ASP A 39 -12.02 -1.76 8.45
C ASP A 39 -11.14 -1.11 9.53
N TRP A 40 -9.82 -1.12 9.33
CA TRP A 40 -8.87 -0.46 10.22
C TRP A 40 -8.88 1.07 10.08
N VAL A 41 -9.05 1.64 8.89
CA VAL A 41 -9.12 3.10 8.67
C VAL A 41 -10.41 3.70 9.21
N GLU A 42 -11.51 2.94 9.14
CA GLU A 42 -12.84 3.28 9.67
C GLU A 42 -12.93 3.21 11.21
N ARG A 43 -11.86 2.82 11.92
CA ARG A 43 -11.83 2.74 13.39
C ARG A 43 -12.03 4.12 14.04
N ILE A 44 -12.75 4.12 15.17
CA ILE A 44 -13.11 5.33 15.92
C ILE A 44 -12.70 5.22 17.39
N ALA A 45 -12.35 6.35 18.01
CA ALA A 45 -12.10 6.40 19.46
C ALA A 45 -13.43 6.58 20.21
N GLN A 46 -13.73 5.70 21.16
CA GLN A 46 -14.95 5.72 21.97
C GLN A 46 -14.63 5.21 23.39
N GLY A 47 -15.10 5.90 24.43
CA GLY A 47 -14.99 5.43 25.82
C GLY A 47 -13.56 5.10 26.29
N GLY A 48 -12.54 5.77 25.74
CA GLY A 48 -11.12 5.49 26.03
C GLY A 48 -10.53 4.29 25.27
N ARG A 49 -11.31 3.57 24.47
CA ARG A 49 -10.91 2.47 23.58
C ARG A 49 -10.97 2.89 22.11
N VAL A 50 -10.51 2.01 21.22
CA VAL A 50 -10.61 2.19 19.76
C VAL A 50 -11.43 1.05 19.16
N VAL A 51 -12.56 1.40 18.55
CA VAL A 51 -13.61 0.48 18.09
C VAL A 51 -13.48 0.22 16.59
N ILE A 52 -13.58 -1.05 16.20
CA ILE A 52 -13.54 -1.54 14.81
C ILE A 52 -14.85 -2.28 14.52
N GLY A 53 -15.35 -2.17 13.28
CA GLY A 53 -16.52 -2.92 12.79
C GLY A 53 -17.85 -2.15 12.77
N VAL A 54 -17.83 -0.82 12.90
CA VAL A 54 -19.01 0.06 12.93
C VAL A 54 -19.47 0.45 11.50
N ARG A 55 -19.52 -0.51 10.57
CA ARG A 55 -19.85 -0.25 9.16
C ARG A 55 -21.34 0.05 8.94
N LYS A 56 -21.62 1.02 8.06
CA LYS A 56 -22.99 1.42 7.67
C LYS A 56 -23.64 0.47 6.65
N GLU A 57 -22.84 -0.17 5.78
CA GLU A 57 -23.32 -0.75 4.50
C GLU A 57 -22.88 -2.21 4.23
N LYS A 58 -21.96 -2.78 5.03
CA LYS A 58 -21.55 -4.19 4.95
C LYS A 58 -21.46 -4.80 6.35
N THR A 59 -21.77 -6.10 6.46
CA THR A 59 -21.48 -6.89 7.65
C THR A 59 -19.97 -6.89 7.90
N ALA A 60 -19.53 -6.21 8.96
CA ALA A 60 -18.13 -6.28 9.40
C ALA A 60 -17.78 -7.72 9.81
N SER A 61 -16.57 -8.16 9.48
CA SER A 61 -16.07 -9.51 9.79
C SER A 61 -15.81 -9.74 11.29
N MET A 62 -15.60 -8.66 12.04
CA MET A 62 -15.48 -8.64 13.49
C MET A 62 -15.95 -7.30 14.06
N GLN A 63 -16.38 -7.28 15.33
CA GLN A 63 -16.71 -6.06 16.07
C GLN A 63 -15.99 -6.10 17.42
N ILE A 64 -15.04 -5.17 17.63
CA ILE A 64 -14.13 -5.20 18.79
C ILE A 64 -13.79 -3.79 19.28
N ALA A 65 -13.43 -3.68 20.57
CA ALA A 65 -12.92 -2.46 21.17
C ALA A 65 -11.53 -2.69 21.81
N LEU A 66 -10.50 -2.17 21.15
CA LEU A 66 -9.10 -2.27 21.54
C LEU A 66 -8.75 -1.28 22.66
N THR A 67 -7.81 -1.64 23.52
CA THR A 67 -7.08 -0.66 24.35
C THR A 67 -6.14 0.21 23.49
N GLN A 68 -5.63 1.30 24.05
CA GLN A 68 -4.68 2.17 23.32
C GLN A 68 -3.36 1.47 23.02
N ASP A 69 -2.88 0.58 23.91
CA ASP A 69 -1.65 -0.19 23.69
C ASP A 69 -1.84 -1.26 22.62
N GLU A 70 -3.00 -1.92 22.58
CA GLU A 70 -3.39 -2.80 21.47
C GLU A 70 -3.46 -2.03 20.15
N GLU A 71 -4.13 -0.87 20.10
CA GLU A 71 -4.18 -0.02 18.91
C GLU A 71 -2.77 0.32 18.42
N ALA A 72 -1.90 0.80 19.32
CA ALA A 72 -0.52 1.14 19.02
C ALA A 72 0.25 -0.07 18.45
N CYS A 73 0.01 -1.29 18.97
CA CYS A 73 0.58 -2.51 18.42
C CYS A 73 0.13 -2.80 16.98
N PHE A 74 -1.18 -2.73 16.70
CA PHE A 74 -1.73 -2.93 15.35
C PHE A 74 -1.31 -1.80 14.39
N GLN A 75 -1.28 -0.55 14.86
CA GLN A 75 -0.85 0.64 14.13
C GLN A 75 0.64 0.55 13.76
N LEU A 76 1.49 0.00 14.62
CA LEU A 76 2.90 -0.25 14.30
C LEU A 76 3.05 -1.34 13.23
N TYR A 77 2.30 -2.45 13.30
CA TYR A 77 2.27 -3.44 12.20
C TYR A 77 1.78 -2.80 10.89
N TYR A 78 0.69 -2.04 10.94
CA TYR A 78 0.06 -1.38 9.80
C TYR A 78 0.96 -0.35 9.13
N LYS A 79 1.75 0.41 9.91
CA LYS A 79 2.69 1.41 9.38
C LYS A 79 4.04 0.84 8.99
N GLU A 80 4.65 0.02 9.83
CA GLU A 80 6.05 -0.37 9.69
C GLU A 80 6.25 -1.78 9.10
N ILE A 81 5.24 -2.63 9.00
CA ILE A 81 5.38 -4.02 8.54
C ILE A 81 4.56 -4.27 7.27
N ARG A 82 3.23 -4.08 7.32
CA ARG A 82 2.31 -4.33 6.21
C ARG A 82 2.76 -3.71 4.87
N PRO A 83 3.19 -2.43 4.78
CA PRO A 83 3.54 -1.79 3.50
C PRO A 83 4.86 -2.32 2.93
N LYS A 84 5.71 -2.91 3.77
CA LYS A 84 6.99 -3.51 3.37
C LYS A 84 6.80 -4.94 2.87
N ASN A 85 5.73 -5.62 3.30
CA ASN A 85 5.33 -6.96 2.85
C ASN A 85 4.66 -6.93 1.46
N ILE A 86 3.65 -6.08 1.25
CA ILE A 86 2.82 -6.04 0.01
C ILE A 86 3.70 -5.87 -1.25
N GLY A 87 4.60 -4.89 -1.25
CA GLY A 87 5.42 -4.57 -2.42
C GLY A 87 4.80 -3.46 -3.28
N LEU A 88 4.99 -3.53 -4.60
CA LEU A 88 4.50 -2.52 -5.56
C LEU A 88 3.61 -3.14 -6.64
N LYS A 89 4.08 -4.21 -7.30
CA LYS A 89 3.32 -4.97 -8.30
C LYS A 89 2.25 -5.91 -7.68
N LYS A 90 1.64 -5.53 -6.55
CA LYS A 90 0.63 -6.34 -5.82
C LYS A 90 -0.35 -5.46 -5.05
N PHE A 91 -1.61 -5.87 -5.09
CA PHE A 91 -2.73 -5.22 -4.42
C PHE A 91 -3.34 -6.19 -3.41
N CYS A 92 -3.56 -5.72 -2.18
CA CYS A 92 -4.09 -6.53 -1.08
C CYS A 92 -4.88 -5.62 -0.14
N GLN A 93 -6.19 -5.88 -0.03
CA GLN A 93 -7.10 -5.16 0.88
C GLN A 93 -7.10 -5.76 2.30
N SER A 94 -6.57 -6.98 2.48
CA SER A 94 -6.47 -7.61 3.79
C SER A 94 -5.49 -6.88 4.69
N PHE A 95 -5.84 -6.73 5.97
CA PHE A 95 -4.99 -6.12 6.98
C PHE A 95 -3.73 -6.99 7.21
N PHE A 96 -3.92 -8.28 7.46
CA PHE A 96 -2.83 -9.23 7.62
C PHE A 96 -2.24 -9.70 6.28
N THR A 97 -0.92 -9.63 6.18
CA THR A 97 -0.17 -9.92 4.96
C THR A 97 1.00 -10.86 5.20
N SER A 98 1.11 -11.87 4.36
CA SER A 98 2.28 -12.73 4.23
C SER A 98 3.54 -11.91 3.85
N THR A 99 4.73 -12.44 4.13
CA THR A 99 6.01 -11.84 3.69
C THR A 99 6.15 -11.74 2.16
N SER A 100 5.31 -12.45 1.40
CA SER A 100 5.19 -12.37 -0.06
C SER A 100 4.16 -11.34 -0.55
N GLY A 101 3.48 -10.64 0.35
CA GLY A 101 2.52 -9.57 0.04
C GLY A 101 1.09 -10.02 -0.28
N ASN A 102 0.78 -11.31 -0.15
CA ASN A 102 -0.57 -11.86 -0.27
C ASN A 102 -1.31 -11.78 1.07
N THR A 103 -2.64 -11.83 1.04
CA THR A 103 -3.53 -12.12 2.17
C THR A 103 -3.05 -13.33 2.98
N VAL A 104 -3.29 -13.30 4.30
CA VAL A 104 -3.08 -14.44 5.20
C VAL A 104 -4.33 -15.31 5.24
N HIS A 105 -4.15 -16.61 5.03
CA HIS A 105 -5.18 -17.66 5.15
C HIS A 105 -4.65 -18.80 6.03
N SER A 106 -3.86 -18.43 7.05
CA SER A 106 -3.07 -19.35 7.86
C SER A 106 -3.12 -19.02 9.35
N VAL A 107 -4.03 -18.16 9.82
CA VAL A 107 -4.06 -17.69 11.22
C VAL A 107 -4.16 -18.88 12.19
N SER A 108 -4.95 -19.90 11.87
CA SER A 108 -5.02 -21.14 12.67
C SER A 108 -3.68 -21.89 12.76
N GLN A 109 -2.88 -21.89 11.69
CA GLN A 109 -1.55 -22.53 11.67
C GLN A 109 -0.50 -21.64 12.34
N ASP A 110 -0.62 -20.33 12.19
CA ASP A 110 0.27 -19.33 12.76
C ASP A 110 0.10 -19.26 14.29
N MET A 111 -1.11 -19.48 14.82
CA MET A 111 -1.32 -19.72 16.26
C MET A 111 -0.68 -21.03 16.74
N ASN A 112 -0.73 -22.11 15.96
CA ASN A 112 -0.03 -23.36 16.33
C ASN A 112 1.49 -23.16 16.37
N ARG A 113 2.07 -22.49 15.37
CA ARG A 113 3.49 -22.10 15.36
C ARG A 113 3.87 -21.25 16.57
N LEU A 114 2.98 -20.35 17.00
CA LEU A 114 3.18 -19.52 18.19
C LEU A 114 3.23 -20.37 19.48
N HIS A 115 2.30 -21.31 19.65
CA HIS A 115 2.32 -22.26 20.77
C HIS A 115 3.58 -23.14 20.75
N GLU A 116 3.95 -23.70 19.60
CA GLU A 116 5.15 -24.52 19.43
C GLU A 116 6.43 -23.75 19.79
N MET A 117 6.57 -22.52 19.31
CA MET A 117 7.76 -21.69 19.52
C MET A 117 7.94 -21.28 20.99
N TYR A 118 6.85 -20.97 21.69
CA TYR A 118 6.84 -20.65 23.13
C TYR A 118 6.64 -21.87 24.04
N LYS A 119 6.57 -23.08 23.49
CA LYS A 119 6.34 -24.37 24.20
C LYS A 119 5.06 -24.38 25.07
N LEU A 120 4.05 -23.61 24.64
CA LEU A 120 2.75 -23.53 25.31
C LEU A 120 1.90 -24.77 24.97
N THR A 121 0.99 -25.13 25.88
CA THR A 121 -0.06 -26.11 25.55
C THR A 121 -0.93 -25.54 24.44
N PRO A 122 -1.19 -26.25 23.31
CA PRO A 122 -1.99 -25.70 22.23
C PRO A 122 -3.46 -25.48 22.64
N ILE A 123 -3.90 -24.23 22.67
CA ILE A 123 -5.30 -23.84 22.96
C ILE A 123 -5.96 -23.40 21.65
N ARG A 124 -7.21 -23.84 21.39
CA ARG A 124 -7.97 -23.38 20.21
C ARG A 124 -8.78 -22.14 20.56
N SER A 125 -9.02 -21.28 19.55
CA SER A 125 -9.89 -20.10 19.68
C SER A 125 -11.26 -20.45 20.29
N TYR A 126 -11.85 -21.56 19.87
CA TYR A 126 -13.10 -22.10 20.40
C TYR A 126 -13.04 -22.47 21.89
N ASP A 127 -11.89 -22.93 22.40
CA ASP A 127 -11.75 -23.31 23.80
C ASP A 127 -11.63 -22.07 24.71
N VAL A 128 -10.91 -21.02 24.27
CA VAL A 128 -10.90 -19.72 24.96
C VAL A 128 -12.30 -19.10 24.92
N ARG A 129 -12.91 -19.02 23.73
CA ARG A 129 -14.26 -18.47 23.54
C ARG A 129 -15.28 -19.14 24.46
N ARG A 130 -15.34 -20.48 24.48
CA ARG A 130 -16.23 -21.25 25.35
C ARG A 130 -15.97 -21.00 26.84
N ALA A 131 -14.71 -20.77 27.24
CA ALA A 131 -14.42 -20.39 28.63
C ALA A 131 -14.98 -19.00 29.01
N PHE A 132 -14.99 -18.05 28.08
CA PHE A 132 -15.63 -16.73 28.28
C PHE A 132 -17.16 -16.80 28.19
N GLU A 133 -17.72 -17.61 27.30
CA GLU A 133 -19.17 -17.88 27.23
C GLU A 133 -19.66 -18.49 28.57
N ASN A 134 -19.02 -19.55 29.06
CA ASN A 134 -19.31 -20.18 30.36
C ASN A 134 -19.04 -19.27 31.59
N ALA A 135 -18.22 -18.22 31.43
CA ALA A 135 -18.04 -17.19 32.46
C ALA A 135 -19.17 -16.16 32.41
N ALA A 136 -19.62 -15.79 31.21
CA ALA A 136 -20.70 -14.84 30.98
C ALA A 136 -22.08 -15.37 31.39
N GLU A 137 -22.31 -16.69 31.38
CA GLU A 137 -23.51 -17.33 31.95
C GLU A 137 -23.80 -16.91 33.41
N LYS A 138 -22.79 -16.46 34.15
CA LYS A 138 -22.88 -16.05 35.56
C LYS A 138 -23.18 -14.55 35.74
N LEU A 139 -23.20 -13.79 34.64
CA LEU A 139 -23.50 -12.36 34.64
C LEU A 139 -25.02 -12.10 34.58
N PRO A 140 -25.50 -10.92 34.99
CA PRO A 140 -26.87 -10.49 34.72
C PRO A 140 -27.21 -10.58 33.23
N ALA A 141 -28.46 -10.95 32.90
CA ALA A 141 -28.87 -11.27 31.52
C ALA A 141 -28.46 -10.24 30.46
N HIS A 142 -28.54 -8.93 30.76
CA HIS A 142 -28.13 -7.86 29.84
C HIS A 142 -26.61 -7.80 29.59
N GLN A 143 -25.79 -8.18 30.58
CA GLN A 143 -24.34 -8.27 30.44
C GLN A 143 -23.94 -9.55 29.69
N HIS A 144 -24.66 -10.65 29.93
CA HIS A 144 -24.51 -11.88 29.16
C HIS A 144 -24.86 -11.65 27.68
N GLU A 145 -26.01 -11.02 27.38
CA GLU A 145 -26.43 -10.62 26.02
C GLU A 145 -25.37 -9.74 25.33
N ALA A 146 -24.81 -8.75 26.04
CA ALA A 146 -23.75 -7.89 25.51
C ALA A 146 -22.45 -8.66 25.19
N VAL A 147 -22.02 -9.59 26.05
CA VAL A 147 -20.85 -10.45 25.78
C VAL A 147 -21.10 -11.38 24.60
N ILE A 148 -22.26 -12.03 24.51
CA ILE A 148 -22.60 -12.89 23.37
C ILE A 148 -22.65 -12.10 22.04
N HIS A 149 -23.15 -10.85 22.06
CA HIS A 149 -23.11 -9.98 20.89
C HIS A 149 -21.67 -9.59 20.48
N TYR A 150 -20.79 -9.26 21.43
CA TYR A 150 -19.37 -8.97 21.14
C TYR A 150 -18.64 -10.19 20.53
N LEU A 151 -19.08 -11.40 20.90
CA LEU A 151 -18.55 -12.65 20.36
C LEU A 151 -19.23 -13.08 19.03
N ALA A 152 -20.26 -12.38 18.53
CA ALA A 152 -20.98 -12.79 17.33
C ALA A 152 -20.21 -12.50 16.03
N HIS A 153 -20.29 -13.39 15.03
CA HIS A 153 -19.59 -13.24 13.74
C HIS A 153 -20.39 -12.51 12.65
N SER A 154 -21.53 -11.94 13.02
CA SER A 154 -22.26 -10.95 12.24
C SER A 154 -23.21 -10.19 13.15
N ALA A 155 -23.41 -8.91 12.88
CA ALA A 155 -24.58 -8.21 13.39
C ALA A 155 -25.83 -8.80 12.70
N SER A 156 -26.71 -9.44 13.47
CA SER A 156 -28.06 -9.77 13.02
C SER A 156 -28.78 -8.49 12.61
N ALA A 157 -29.39 -8.46 11.42
CA ALA A 157 -29.85 -7.23 10.76
C ALA A 157 -30.76 -6.33 11.63
N ASP A 158 -31.52 -6.90 12.56
CA ASP A 158 -32.47 -6.19 13.43
C ASP A 158 -31.84 -5.35 14.55
N ARG A 159 -30.54 -5.53 14.88
CA ARG A 159 -29.84 -4.71 15.88
C ARG A 159 -28.43 -4.35 15.43
N ARG A 160 -28.22 -3.06 15.19
CA ARG A 160 -26.89 -2.44 15.00
C ARG A 160 -26.37 -2.02 16.38
N PRO A 161 -25.30 -2.63 16.93
CA PRO A 161 -24.72 -2.18 18.19
C PRO A 161 -24.11 -0.78 18.03
N GLN A 162 -24.28 0.07 19.03
CA GLN A 162 -23.62 1.36 19.10
C GLN A 162 -22.12 1.16 19.46
N PRO A 163 -21.25 2.12 19.12
CA PRO A 163 -19.84 2.08 19.52
C PRO A 163 -19.63 1.91 21.02
N GLN A 164 -20.53 2.44 21.85
CA GLN A 164 -20.45 2.31 23.31
C GLN A 164 -20.74 0.88 23.78
N ASP A 165 -21.74 0.20 23.21
CA ASP A 165 -22.10 -1.19 23.55
C ASP A 165 -20.90 -2.13 23.40
N ILE A 166 -20.10 -1.92 22.34
CA ILE A 166 -18.87 -2.70 22.05
C ILE A 166 -17.77 -2.40 23.08
N VAL A 167 -17.67 -1.16 23.57
CA VAL A 167 -16.71 -0.76 24.61
C VAL A 167 -17.11 -1.34 25.97
N ASP A 168 -18.39 -1.30 26.32
CA ASP A 168 -18.93 -1.80 27.59
C ASP A 168 -18.79 -3.33 27.65
N ALA A 169 -19.07 -4.04 26.56
CA ALA A 169 -18.82 -5.49 26.46
C ALA A 169 -17.31 -5.84 26.55
N ALA A 170 -16.42 -5.02 25.98
CA ALA A 170 -14.97 -5.21 26.13
C ALA A 170 -14.48 -4.96 27.57
N LEU A 171 -15.07 -4.00 28.28
CA LEU A 171 -14.79 -3.75 29.70
C LEU A 171 -15.26 -4.93 30.58
N LEU A 172 -16.44 -5.51 30.28
CA LEU A 172 -16.90 -6.73 30.92
C LEU A 172 -15.94 -7.90 30.68
N LEU A 173 -15.52 -8.12 29.42
CA LEU A 173 -14.55 -9.17 29.05
C LEU A 173 -13.18 -8.99 29.72
N ASP A 174 -12.72 -7.76 29.93
CA ASP A 174 -11.47 -7.51 30.66
C ASP A 174 -11.61 -7.73 32.18
N SER A 175 -12.79 -7.50 32.77
CA SER A 175 -13.02 -7.82 34.20
C SER A 175 -12.99 -9.33 34.52
N LEU A 176 -13.13 -10.18 33.49
CA LEU A 176 -13.03 -11.64 33.58
C LEU A 176 -11.59 -12.18 33.45
N LYS A 177 -10.58 -11.33 33.22
CA LYS A 177 -9.17 -11.74 32.95
C LYS A 177 -8.29 -11.60 34.20
N GLY A 178 -7.86 -12.74 34.76
CA GLY A 178 -6.77 -12.78 35.76
C GLY A 178 -5.39 -12.58 35.11
N THR A 179 -4.43 -12.02 35.86
CA THR A 179 -3.13 -11.55 35.34
C THR A 179 -1.92 -12.35 35.86
N SER A 180 -0.89 -12.48 35.01
CA SER A 180 0.48 -12.98 35.30
C SER A 180 1.42 -12.56 34.15
N SER A 181 2.74 -12.43 34.37
CA SER A 181 3.63 -11.62 33.51
C SER A 181 5.06 -12.16 33.21
N ASP A 182 5.74 -11.47 32.26
CA ASP A 182 7.21 -11.24 32.05
C ASP A 182 8.16 -12.20 31.25
N ASP A 183 8.76 -11.65 30.16
CA ASP A 183 10.18 -11.60 29.63
C ASP A 183 11.13 -12.83 29.43
N ASP A 184 12.21 -12.86 28.59
CA ASP A 184 12.64 -12.18 27.32
C ASP A 184 13.96 -12.84 26.68
N THR A 185 14.31 -12.52 25.40
CA THR A 185 15.68 -12.42 24.79
C THR A 185 16.43 -13.66 24.17
N SER A 186 17.67 -13.55 23.61
CA SER A 186 18.15 -13.19 22.23
C SER A 186 19.72 -13.35 22.10
N LEU A 187 20.55 -13.26 21.01
CA LEU A 187 20.50 -13.24 19.51
C LEU A 187 21.94 -13.36 18.84
N ALA A 188 22.05 -13.43 17.48
CA ALA A 188 23.23 -13.17 16.57
C ALA A 188 24.44 -14.20 16.49
N GLU A 189 25.53 -14.15 15.67
CA GLU A 189 25.98 -13.74 14.28
C GLU A 189 27.52 -14.12 14.13
N LEU A 190 28.42 -14.08 13.10
CA LEU A 190 28.66 -13.82 11.61
C LEU A 190 30.12 -14.39 11.27
N SER A 191 30.94 -14.30 10.18
CA SER A 191 31.07 -13.92 8.71
C SER A 191 32.49 -14.45 8.18
N THR A 192 33.24 -14.17 7.07
CA THR A 192 33.29 -13.30 5.83
C THR A 192 34.44 -13.71 4.81
N ALA A 193 34.43 -13.22 3.53
CA ALA A 193 35.57 -13.05 2.55
C ALA A 193 36.30 -14.29 1.92
N GLY A 194 37.21 -14.25 0.89
CA GLY A 194 37.67 -13.26 -0.14
C GLY A 194 39.23 -13.21 -0.38
N THR A 195 39.91 -12.84 -1.51
CA THR A 195 39.62 -12.61 -2.97
C THR A 195 40.92 -12.31 -3.85
N LYS A 196 40.88 -12.43 -5.22
CA LYS A 196 41.73 -11.79 -6.32
C LYS A 196 43.12 -12.39 -6.79
N GLU A 197 43.86 -11.97 -7.86
CA GLU A 197 43.61 -11.61 -9.33
C GLU A 197 44.79 -10.78 -10.01
N ARG A 198 45.26 -11.04 -11.28
CA ARG A 198 46.12 -10.10 -12.12
C ARG A 198 46.31 -10.42 -13.66
N TYR A 199 46.92 -9.50 -14.44
CA TYR A 199 46.49 -9.09 -15.82
C TYR A 199 47.58 -8.33 -16.71
N ALA A 200 47.68 -8.48 -18.08
CA ALA A 200 48.55 -7.77 -19.12
C ALA A 200 48.25 -7.83 -20.71
N SER A 201 48.16 -6.69 -21.47
CA SER A 201 48.40 -6.36 -22.93
C SER A 201 47.82 -7.12 -24.18
N ARG A 202 47.35 -6.54 -25.32
CA ARG A 202 46.42 -5.40 -25.64
C ARG A 202 45.86 -5.47 -27.11
N LYS A 203 44.53 -5.35 -27.28
CA LYS A 203 43.72 -5.29 -28.53
C LYS A 203 42.95 -3.94 -28.56
N ASP A 204 41.81 -3.80 -29.24
CA ASP A 204 40.85 -2.69 -29.02
C ASP A 204 39.51 -3.13 -28.36
N PHE A 205 38.64 -2.17 -28.03
CA PHE A 205 37.37 -2.43 -27.33
C PHE A 205 36.18 -2.73 -28.26
N SER A 206 36.18 -2.22 -29.49
CA SER A 206 35.17 -2.52 -30.52
C SER A 206 35.18 -4.01 -30.87
N ALA A 207 36.37 -4.56 -31.13
CA ALA A 207 36.57 -5.99 -31.31
C ALA A 207 36.18 -6.80 -30.06
N PHE A 208 36.38 -6.23 -28.87
CA PHE A 208 36.01 -6.89 -27.60
C PHE A 208 34.49 -7.05 -27.48
N LEU A 209 33.72 -6.00 -27.78
CA LEU A 209 32.25 -6.03 -27.77
C LEU A 209 31.70 -6.96 -28.86
N ALA A 210 32.30 -6.97 -30.06
CA ALA A 210 31.91 -7.89 -31.13
C ALA A 210 32.16 -9.37 -30.76
N ARG A 211 33.22 -9.67 -30.00
CA ARG A 211 33.52 -11.04 -29.53
C ARG A 211 32.75 -11.42 -28.26
N PHE A 212 32.46 -10.46 -27.40
CA PHE A 212 31.78 -10.62 -26.12
C PHE A 212 30.69 -9.54 -25.97
N PRO A 213 29.49 -9.73 -26.55
CA PRO A 213 28.39 -8.79 -26.40
C PRO A 213 28.07 -8.48 -24.94
N VAL A 214 27.73 -7.24 -24.64
CA VAL A 214 27.18 -6.86 -23.33
C VAL A 214 25.71 -7.23 -23.34
N LEU A 215 25.32 -8.12 -22.43
CA LEU A 215 23.95 -8.59 -22.24
C LEU A 215 23.55 -8.43 -20.78
N LEU A 216 22.27 -8.18 -20.53
CA LEU A 216 21.73 -7.94 -19.18
C LEU A 216 22.00 -9.12 -18.22
N GLU A 217 21.76 -10.36 -18.66
CA GLU A 217 22.06 -11.59 -17.90
C GLU A 217 23.52 -12.07 -18.06
N GLY A 218 24.26 -11.52 -19.02
CA GLY A 218 25.55 -12.02 -19.46
C GLY A 218 26.58 -12.17 -18.35
N GLN A 219 27.32 -13.28 -18.36
CA GLN A 219 28.49 -13.43 -17.48
C GLN A 219 29.71 -12.74 -18.10
N PRO A 220 30.53 -12.01 -17.32
CA PRO A 220 31.70 -11.33 -17.85
C PRO A 220 32.74 -12.34 -18.36
N PRO A 221 33.33 -12.14 -19.55
CA PRO A 221 34.25 -13.10 -20.15
C PRO A 221 35.50 -13.32 -19.28
N THR A 222 35.77 -14.58 -18.95
CA THR A 222 36.87 -14.99 -18.05
C THR A 222 38.24 -14.59 -18.60
N LYS A 223 39.27 -14.54 -17.75
CA LYS A 223 40.65 -14.25 -18.22
C LYS A 223 41.05 -15.18 -19.36
N ARG A 224 40.82 -16.49 -19.21
CA ARG A 224 41.09 -17.49 -20.23
C ARG A 224 40.36 -17.18 -21.55
N GLN A 225 39.03 -17.04 -21.55
CA GLN A 225 38.28 -16.77 -22.79
C GLN A 225 38.75 -15.51 -23.55
N ARG A 226 39.12 -14.45 -22.82
CA ARG A 226 39.65 -13.21 -23.40
C ARG A 226 41.02 -13.46 -24.05
N VAL A 227 41.94 -14.11 -23.32
CA VAL A 227 43.32 -14.38 -23.78
C VAL A 227 43.35 -15.43 -24.90
N ASP A 228 42.52 -16.46 -24.83
CA ASP A 228 42.30 -17.44 -25.90
C ASP A 228 41.71 -16.77 -27.16
N SER A 229 40.92 -15.70 -27.00
CA SER A 229 40.48 -14.82 -28.11
C SER A 229 41.51 -13.74 -28.48
N GLY A 230 42.75 -13.85 -27.95
CA GLY A 230 43.87 -12.94 -28.18
C GLY A 230 43.63 -11.50 -27.73
N PHE A 231 42.71 -11.27 -26.80
CA PHE A 231 42.58 -9.98 -26.11
C PHE A 231 43.61 -9.89 -24.98
N PRO A 232 43.87 -8.66 -24.49
CA PRO A 232 44.75 -8.46 -23.37
C PRO A 232 44.49 -9.43 -22.24
N GLU A 233 45.57 -9.98 -21.70
CA GLU A 233 45.49 -10.37 -20.33
C GLU A 233 45.18 -9.15 -19.44
N ASP A 234 45.30 -7.87 -19.89
CA ASP A 234 45.02 -6.61 -19.13
C ASP A 234 43.55 -6.20 -18.95
N ARG A 235 43.30 -5.39 -17.91
CA ARG A 235 41.95 -5.14 -17.40
C ARG A 235 41.11 -4.27 -18.30
N VAL A 236 41.71 -3.46 -19.17
CA VAL A 236 41.05 -2.25 -19.71
C VAL A 236 39.74 -2.56 -20.43
N PHE A 237 39.65 -3.67 -21.15
CA PHE A 237 38.40 -4.06 -21.82
C PHE A 237 37.44 -4.86 -20.95
N TYR A 238 37.93 -5.63 -19.98
CA TYR A 238 37.09 -6.29 -18.99
C TYR A 238 36.39 -5.25 -18.09
N ASP A 239 37.13 -4.25 -17.60
CA ASP A 239 36.59 -3.20 -16.73
C ASP A 239 35.64 -2.28 -17.51
N LYS A 240 35.94 -1.93 -18.78
CA LYS A 240 35.01 -1.21 -19.67
C LYS A 240 33.74 -2.00 -19.99
N TRP A 241 33.85 -3.31 -20.26
CA TRP A 241 32.69 -4.19 -20.48
C TRP A 241 31.83 -4.27 -19.21
N ARG A 242 32.45 -4.42 -18.04
CA ARG A 242 31.75 -4.41 -16.76
C ARG A 242 31.04 -3.08 -16.50
N ALA A 243 31.67 -1.95 -16.81
CA ALA A 243 31.05 -0.63 -16.69
C ALA A 243 29.83 -0.49 -17.63
N ALA A 244 29.96 -0.87 -18.90
CA ALA A 244 28.84 -0.86 -19.84
C ALA A 244 27.66 -1.74 -19.37
N GLN A 245 27.94 -2.95 -18.85
CA GLN A 245 26.90 -3.80 -18.27
C GLN A 245 26.30 -3.19 -16.98
N TYR A 246 27.12 -2.54 -16.14
CA TYR A 246 26.64 -1.87 -14.93
C TYR A 246 25.65 -0.77 -15.27
N THR A 247 25.95 0.06 -16.29
CA THR A 247 25.05 1.08 -16.81
C THR A 247 23.76 0.48 -17.37
N GLN A 248 23.82 -0.54 -18.24
CA GLN A 248 22.60 -1.22 -18.73
C GLN A 248 21.74 -1.80 -17.59
N ARG A 249 22.37 -2.35 -16.54
CA ARG A 249 21.67 -2.85 -15.36
C ARG A 249 21.12 -1.73 -14.47
N GLU A 250 21.77 -0.58 -14.42
CA GLU A 250 21.26 0.62 -13.75
C GLU A 250 20.03 1.17 -14.46
N GLU A 251 20.09 1.34 -15.77
CA GLU A 251 19.00 1.77 -16.65
C GLU A 251 17.80 0.79 -16.56
N TYR A 252 18.04 -0.52 -16.64
CA TYR A 252 17.01 -1.54 -16.44
C TYR A 252 16.39 -1.51 -15.03
N LEU A 253 17.21 -1.43 -13.97
CA LEU A 253 16.68 -1.38 -12.61
C LEU A 253 15.86 -0.11 -12.37
N LEU A 254 16.19 1.01 -13.01
CA LEU A 254 15.42 2.25 -12.95
C LEU A 254 14.10 2.15 -13.75
N SER A 255 14.11 1.55 -14.95
CA SER A 255 12.91 1.42 -15.79
C SER A 255 11.85 0.47 -15.21
N GLN A 256 12.19 -0.39 -14.26
CA GLN A 256 11.22 -1.21 -13.52
C GLN A 256 10.41 -0.46 -12.44
N PHE A 257 10.64 0.85 -12.26
CA PHE A 257 10.01 1.67 -11.21
C PHE A 257 9.45 3.00 -11.73
N THR A 258 8.75 2.98 -12.85
CA THR A 258 8.09 4.11 -13.52
C THR A 258 7.09 4.87 -12.64
N HIS A 259 6.12 4.17 -12.06
CA HIS A 259 5.00 4.76 -11.30
C HIS A 259 5.31 5.10 -9.84
N CYS A 260 6.41 4.61 -9.25
CA CYS A 260 6.74 4.93 -7.84
C CYS A 260 8.20 4.61 -7.45
N LYS A 261 8.67 5.30 -6.42
CA LYS A 261 10.07 5.21 -5.96
C LYS A 261 10.39 3.84 -5.33
N PRO A 262 11.48 3.19 -5.75
CA PRO A 262 11.91 1.94 -5.15
C PRO A 262 12.60 2.18 -3.80
N SER A 263 12.34 1.29 -2.85
CA SER A 263 13.20 1.12 -1.67
C SER A 263 14.29 0.10 -1.97
N ALA A 264 15.48 0.24 -1.37
CA ALA A 264 16.60 -0.69 -1.52
C ALA A 264 16.20 -2.18 -1.37
N SER A 265 15.32 -2.53 -0.43
CA SER A 265 14.87 -3.92 -0.28
C SER A 265 14.05 -4.47 -1.47
N LYS A 266 13.39 -3.60 -2.25
CA LYS A 266 12.66 -3.95 -3.47
C LYS A 266 13.63 -4.11 -4.65
N VAL A 267 14.62 -3.22 -4.79
CA VAL A 267 15.69 -3.33 -5.80
C VAL A 267 16.53 -4.59 -5.57
N ALA A 268 16.89 -4.90 -4.31
CA ALA A 268 17.60 -6.11 -3.95
C ALA A 268 16.82 -7.39 -4.31
N ARG A 269 15.48 -7.37 -4.17
CA ARG A 269 14.62 -8.49 -4.59
C ARG A 269 14.61 -8.64 -6.11
N LEU A 270 14.51 -7.55 -6.86
CA LEU A 270 14.59 -7.57 -8.33
C LEU A 270 15.94 -8.13 -8.80
N ILE A 271 17.08 -7.61 -8.30
CA ILE A 271 18.43 -8.13 -8.59
C ILE A 271 18.54 -9.65 -8.34
N ALA A 272 17.88 -10.16 -7.29
CA ALA A 272 17.84 -11.59 -6.99
C ALA A 272 16.92 -12.39 -7.91
N GLN A 273 15.81 -11.81 -8.40
CA GLN A 273 14.93 -12.42 -9.41
C GLN A 273 15.64 -12.53 -10.77
N GLU A 274 16.39 -11.51 -11.18
CA GLU A 274 17.26 -11.54 -12.37
C GLU A 274 18.50 -12.45 -12.19
N GLY A 275 18.67 -13.08 -11.02
CA GLY A 275 19.77 -14.02 -10.74
C GLY A 275 21.17 -13.41 -10.70
N TRP A 276 21.31 -12.09 -10.65
CA TRP A 276 22.62 -11.43 -10.76
C TRP A 276 23.46 -11.60 -9.49
N LYS A 277 24.57 -12.34 -9.60
CA LYS A 277 25.49 -12.62 -8.47
C LYS A 277 26.67 -11.65 -8.37
N ALA A 278 26.91 -10.84 -9.39
CA ALA A 278 27.93 -9.81 -9.42
C ALA A 278 27.65 -8.77 -10.52
N ASN A 279 28.34 -7.62 -10.45
CA ASN A 279 28.30 -6.53 -11.42
C ASN A 279 26.92 -5.88 -11.63
N TYR A 280 26.32 -5.43 -10.53
CA TYR A 280 25.05 -4.72 -10.50
C TYR A 280 25.15 -3.52 -9.54
N PRO A 281 24.35 -2.45 -9.73
CA PRO A 281 24.34 -1.31 -8.82
C PRO A 281 23.85 -1.63 -7.42
N LYS A 282 24.31 -0.88 -6.42
CA LYS A 282 23.83 -1.09 -5.04
C LYS A 282 22.33 -0.78 -4.95
N PRO A 283 21.54 -1.56 -4.18
CA PRO A 283 20.11 -1.31 -4.04
C PRO A 283 19.77 0.10 -3.50
N GLU A 284 20.61 0.63 -2.62
CA GLU A 284 20.53 2.00 -2.08
C GLU A 284 20.92 3.08 -3.10
N GLU A 285 21.75 2.73 -4.09
CA GLU A 285 22.19 3.65 -5.15
C GLU A 285 21.06 3.87 -6.17
N ILE A 286 20.36 2.81 -6.59
CA ILE A 286 19.14 2.93 -7.42
C ILE A 286 18.06 3.76 -6.71
N GLN A 287 17.83 3.54 -5.41
CA GLN A 287 16.88 4.36 -4.62
C GLN A 287 17.25 5.86 -4.57
N ARG A 288 18.54 6.19 -4.69
CA ARG A 288 19.06 7.57 -4.75
C ARG A 288 19.03 8.17 -6.16
N LEU A 289 19.30 7.36 -7.19
CA LEU A 289 19.33 7.77 -8.60
C LEU A 289 17.94 7.89 -9.21
N TRP A 290 16.94 7.21 -8.64
CA TRP A 290 15.55 7.25 -9.10
C TRP A 290 14.99 8.67 -9.18
N LYS A 291 14.27 8.92 -10.28
CA LYS A 291 13.51 10.14 -10.55
C LYS A 291 12.12 9.72 -11.05
N PRO A 292 11.09 10.57 -10.91
CA PRO A 292 9.79 10.33 -11.54
C PRO A 292 9.94 10.22 -13.06
N ALA A 293 9.15 9.34 -13.68
CA ALA A 293 9.16 9.09 -15.12
C ALA A 293 8.58 10.27 -15.94
N SER A 294 8.84 10.30 -17.27
CA SER A 294 8.16 11.24 -18.18
C SER A 294 6.69 10.87 -18.37
N THR A 295 5.87 11.83 -18.83
CA THR A 295 4.45 11.58 -19.13
C THR A 295 4.29 10.44 -20.15
N ASP A 296 5.03 10.48 -21.25
CA ASP A 296 5.07 9.42 -22.28
C ASP A 296 5.52 8.05 -21.75
N THR A 297 6.33 8.00 -20.68
CA THR A 297 6.69 6.75 -19.98
C THR A 297 5.58 6.27 -19.04
N ILE A 298 4.83 7.20 -18.44
CA ILE A 298 3.66 6.95 -17.57
C ILE A 298 2.48 6.43 -18.40
N GLU A 299 2.22 7.05 -19.55
CA GLU A 299 1.16 6.69 -20.51
C GLU A 299 1.32 5.27 -21.06
N ALA A 300 2.55 4.77 -21.15
CA ALA A 300 2.90 3.42 -21.58
C ALA A 300 3.07 2.39 -20.44
N ASP A 301 2.90 2.77 -19.17
CA ASP A 301 3.05 1.84 -18.04
C ASP A 301 1.83 0.92 -17.92
N GLU A 302 2.00 -0.35 -18.34
CA GLU A 302 0.99 -1.41 -18.25
C GLU A 302 0.32 -1.51 -16.86
N LEU A 303 1.06 -1.23 -15.77
CA LEU A 303 0.50 -1.28 -14.42
C LEU A 303 -0.38 -0.07 -14.11
N ILE A 304 -0.06 1.13 -14.64
CA ILE A 304 -0.93 2.30 -14.52
C ILE A 304 -2.18 2.10 -15.37
N ILE A 305 -2.04 1.69 -16.64
CA ILE A 305 -3.16 1.39 -17.54
C ILE A 305 -4.11 0.38 -16.89
N LYS A 306 -3.56 -0.70 -16.30
CA LYS A 306 -4.34 -1.69 -15.55
C LYS A 306 -5.02 -1.12 -14.30
N CYS A 307 -4.36 -0.22 -13.56
CA CYS A 307 -4.98 0.42 -12.39
C CYS A 307 -6.15 1.35 -12.77
N VAL A 308 -6.02 2.12 -13.86
CA VAL A 308 -7.10 2.94 -14.41
C VAL A 308 -8.26 2.04 -14.85
N PHE A 309 -7.97 0.97 -15.59
CA PHE A 309 -8.97 0.06 -16.14
C PHE A 309 -9.70 -0.78 -15.09
N GLU A 310 -9.00 -1.36 -14.11
CA GLU A 310 -9.62 -2.22 -13.06
C GLU A 310 -10.04 -1.43 -11.80
N GLN A 311 -9.78 -0.12 -11.77
CA GLN A 311 -9.87 0.74 -10.57
C GLN A 311 -9.13 0.17 -9.33
N ALA A 312 -8.10 -0.64 -9.56
CA ALA A 312 -7.42 -1.47 -8.57
C ALA A 312 -6.38 -0.72 -7.70
N TRP A 313 -6.60 0.58 -7.46
CA TRP A 313 -5.67 1.43 -6.72
C TRP A 313 -5.51 1.01 -5.26
N THR A 314 -4.29 1.11 -4.72
CA THR A 314 -3.97 0.71 -3.34
C THR A 314 -2.97 1.61 -2.65
N GLY A 315 -3.01 1.57 -1.31
CA GLY A 315 -2.41 2.60 -0.49
C GLY A 315 -3.38 3.71 -0.13
N LEU A 316 -4.68 3.51 -0.35
CA LEU A 316 -5.74 4.49 -0.21
C LEU A 316 -6.93 3.88 0.53
N ALA A 317 -7.64 4.70 1.30
CA ALA A 317 -8.95 4.38 1.86
C ALA A 317 -9.80 5.63 1.99
N ILE A 318 -11.11 5.50 1.78
CA ILE A 318 -12.09 6.54 2.09
C ILE A 318 -12.27 6.60 3.61
N LYS A 319 -12.39 7.80 4.17
CA LYS A 319 -12.63 8.05 5.59
C LYS A 319 -13.66 9.16 5.76
N ASP A 320 -14.58 8.95 6.70
CA ASP A 320 -15.50 9.98 7.21
C ASP A 320 -14.74 10.86 8.22
N PHE A 321 -14.74 12.17 7.99
CA PHE A 321 -14.10 13.18 8.86
C PHE A 321 -15.12 13.93 9.73
N GLY A 322 -16.38 13.49 9.76
CA GLY A 322 -17.45 14.13 10.54
C GLY A 322 -18.15 15.27 9.80
N ALA A 323 -19.19 15.84 10.40
CA ALA A 323 -20.19 16.68 9.72
C ALA A 323 -19.64 17.90 8.95
N GLU A 324 -18.56 18.54 9.41
CA GLU A 324 -17.97 19.71 8.75
C GLU A 324 -17.11 19.36 7.53
N GLU A 325 -16.46 18.19 7.55
CA GLU A 325 -15.55 17.76 6.48
C GLU A 325 -16.17 16.70 5.55
N GLY A 326 -17.07 15.85 6.03
CA GLY A 326 -17.62 14.71 5.29
C GLY A 326 -16.55 13.69 4.88
N LEU A 327 -16.80 12.97 3.78
CA LEU A 327 -15.86 11.99 3.25
C LEU A 327 -14.59 12.65 2.68
N GLY A 328 -13.47 11.96 2.81
CA GLY A 328 -12.21 12.24 2.14
C GLY A 328 -11.38 10.98 1.99
N VAL A 329 -10.16 11.08 1.47
CA VAL A 329 -9.23 9.94 1.30
C VAL A 329 -8.01 10.09 2.20
N VAL A 330 -7.53 8.99 2.76
CA VAL A 330 -6.25 8.89 3.49
C VAL A 330 -5.30 7.89 2.84
N ALA A 331 -4.00 8.11 3.01
CA ALA A 331 -2.97 7.17 2.60
C ALA A 331 -2.85 5.98 3.59
N THR A 332 -2.99 4.75 3.10
CA THR A 332 -2.81 3.48 3.86
C THR A 332 -1.42 2.86 3.68
N ARG A 333 -0.58 3.44 2.81
CA ARG A 333 0.86 3.18 2.66
C ARG A 333 1.60 4.51 2.47
N PRO A 334 2.92 4.60 2.71
CA PRO A 334 3.67 5.79 2.31
C PRO A 334 3.75 5.90 0.79
N PHE A 335 3.73 7.14 0.30
CA PHE A 335 4.08 7.50 -1.08
C PHE A 335 5.30 8.41 -1.06
N SER A 336 6.22 8.25 -2.00
CA SER A 336 7.33 9.19 -2.19
C SER A 336 6.93 10.33 -3.13
N LYS A 337 7.60 11.48 -3.05
CA LYS A 337 7.45 12.56 -4.02
C LYS A 337 7.65 12.03 -5.45
N GLY A 338 6.64 12.22 -6.28
CA GLY A 338 6.58 11.78 -7.66
C GLY A 338 5.97 10.39 -7.90
N ASP A 339 5.55 9.67 -6.86
CA ASP A 339 4.72 8.47 -7.01
C ASP A 339 3.36 8.83 -7.64
N ILE A 340 2.85 7.98 -8.53
CA ILE A 340 1.46 7.98 -8.99
C ILE A 340 0.58 7.33 -7.92
N VAL A 341 -0.58 7.94 -7.65
CA VAL A 341 -1.40 7.67 -6.47
C VAL A 341 -2.72 6.98 -6.84
N CYS A 342 -3.54 7.64 -7.65
CA CYS A 342 -4.68 7.08 -8.39
C CYS A 342 -5.10 8.02 -9.52
N ASP A 343 -6.08 7.64 -10.34
CA ASP A 343 -6.75 8.56 -11.27
C ASP A 343 -7.96 9.26 -10.62
N TYR A 344 -8.40 10.38 -11.23
CA TYR A 344 -9.72 10.97 -11.00
C TYR A 344 -10.71 10.33 -11.98
N HIS A 345 -11.29 9.20 -11.59
CA HIS A 345 -12.08 8.38 -12.49
C HIS A 345 -13.52 8.89 -12.68
N GLY A 346 -13.96 8.99 -13.93
CA GLY A 346 -15.32 9.40 -14.33
C GLY A 346 -15.45 9.48 -15.85
N LYS A 347 -16.56 10.03 -16.34
CA LYS A 347 -16.86 10.15 -17.77
C LYS A 347 -16.24 11.42 -18.36
N VAL A 348 -15.37 11.30 -19.36
CA VAL A 348 -14.83 12.46 -20.08
C VAL A 348 -15.91 13.05 -21.01
N ILE A 349 -16.18 14.34 -20.84
CA ILE A 349 -17.13 15.16 -21.62
C ILE A 349 -16.46 16.49 -22.01
N ARG A 350 -17.09 17.31 -22.87
CA ARG A 350 -16.58 18.67 -23.14
C ARG A 350 -16.80 19.57 -21.93
N ALA A 351 -15.93 20.57 -21.74
CA ALA A 351 -16.11 21.55 -20.68
C ALA A 351 -17.49 22.24 -20.74
N ALA A 352 -17.95 22.63 -21.93
CA ALA A 352 -19.27 23.26 -22.09
C ALA A 352 -20.44 22.40 -21.59
N GLU A 353 -20.36 21.07 -21.73
CA GLU A 353 -21.37 20.14 -21.20
C GLU A 353 -21.33 20.12 -19.66
N GLY A 354 -20.12 20.03 -19.08
CA GLY A 354 -19.92 20.11 -17.63
C GLY A 354 -20.34 21.46 -17.03
N MET A 355 -20.16 22.57 -17.75
CA MET A 355 -20.61 23.89 -17.28
C MET A 355 -22.13 23.96 -17.19
N ALA A 356 -22.86 23.50 -18.23
CA ALA A 356 -24.32 23.43 -18.21
C ALA A 356 -24.86 22.52 -17.09
N MET A 357 -24.12 21.47 -16.71
CA MET A 357 -24.47 20.62 -15.56
C MET A 357 -24.37 21.34 -14.20
N MET A 358 -23.59 22.43 -14.09
CA MET A 358 -23.50 23.22 -12.85
C MET A 358 -24.70 24.16 -12.64
N GLU A 359 -25.36 24.58 -13.72
CA GLU A 359 -26.40 25.64 -13.68
C GLU A 359 -27.68 25.21 -12.96
N GLY A 360 -27.90 23.90 -12.74
CA GLY A 360 -29.05 23.39 -11.99
C GLY A 360 -28.75 22.89 -10.56
N HIS A 361 -27.52 22.44 -10.26
CA HIS A 361 -27.25 21.62 -9.06
C HIS A 361 -25.91 21.95 -8.38
N HIS A 362 -25.89 23.01 -7.55
CA HIS A 362 -24.67 23.49 -6.88
C HIS A 362 -23.94 22.45 -6.00
N ASP A 363 -24.66 21.53 -5.34
CA ASP A 363 -24.03 20.50 -4.49
C ASP A 363 -23.54 19.27 -5.28
N GLU A 364 -24.10 19.00 -6.46
CA GLU A 364 -23.66 17.89 -7.30
C GLU A 364 -22.43 18.25 -8.15
N ALA A 365 -22.26 19.53 -8.49
CA ALA A 365 -21.11 20.03 -9.25
C ALA A 365 -19.75 19.66 -8.63
N ARG A 366 -19.70 19.32 -7.33
CA ARG A 366 -18.50 18.94 -6.55
C ARG A 366 -17.68 17.77 -7.15
N TYR A 367 -18.23 17.01 -8.10
CA TYR A 367 -17.55 15.90 -8.79
C TYR A 367 -17.24 16.16 -10.28
N LEU A 368 -17.21 17.42 -10.71
CA LEU A 368 -16.83 17.82 -12.07
C LEU A 368 -15.38 18.33 -12.09
N PHE A 369 -14.48 17.64 -12.78
CA PHE A 369 -13.06 18.02 -12.90
C PHE A 369 -12.75 18.60 -14.28
N PHE A 370 -12.61 19.92 -14.38
CA PHE A 370 -12.32 20.62 -15.63
C PHE A 370 -10.80 20.69 -15.91
N PHE A 371 -10.40 20.46 -17.16
CA PHE A 371 -9.00 20.48 -17.60
C PHE A 371 -8.88 20.88 -19.08
N LYS A 372 -7.68 21.35 -19.48
CA LYS A 372 -7.33 21.60 -20.88
C LYS A 372 -6.38 20.51 -21.39
N ALA A 373 -6.72 19.88 -22.51
CA ALA A 373 -5.93 18.86 -23.18
C ALA A 373 -5.53 19.35 -24.58
N ALA A 374 -4.36 19.99 -24.67
CA ALA A 374 -3.95 20.84 -25.80
C ALA A 374 -5.00 21.91 -26.13
N GLN A 375 -5.68 21.82 -27.27
CA GLN A 375 -6.72 22.76 -27.72
C GLN A 375 -8.15 22.29 -27.39
N ARG A 376 -8.31 21.30 -26.49
CA ARG A 376 -9.61 20.79 -26.05
C ARG A 376 -9.87 21.18 -24.60
N ASP A 377 -10.96 21.91 -24.38
CA ASP A 377 -11.49 22.16 -23.04
C ASP A 377 -12.44 21.02 -22.65
N LEU A 378 -12.06 20.26 -21.62
CA LEU A 378 -12.68 19.01 -21.22
C LEU A 378 -13.11 19.05 -19.75
N CYS A 379 -14.00 18.12 -19.37
CA CYS A 379 -14.38 17.87 -18.00
C CYS A 379 -14.52 16.36 -17.76
N ILE A 380 -14.17 15.89 -16.56
CA ILE A 380 -14.50 14.54 -16.08
C ILE A 380 -15.72 14.66 -15.17
N ASP A 381 -16.85 14.07 -15.56
CA ASP A 381 -18.02 13.91 -14.71
C ASP A 381 -17.91 12.63 -13.88
N ALA A 382 -17.70 12.80 -12.58
CA ALA A 382 -17.66 11.71 -11.60
C ALA A 382 -18.82 11.82 -10.59
N ARG A 383 -19.98 12.39 -10.96
CA ARG A 383 -21.14 12.53 -10.04
C ARG A 383 -21.80 11.20 -9.72
N THR A 384 -21.99 10.34 -10.72
CA THR A 384 -22.42 8.93 -10.56
C THR A 384 -21.20 8.01 -10.39
N GLY A 385 -21.44 6.71 -10.19
CA GLY A 385 -20.44 5.70 -10.58
C GLY A 385 -20.18 5.79 -12.09
N CYS A 386 -19.01 5.36 -12.57
CA CYS A 386 -18.74 5.40 -14.01
C CYS A 386 -19.50 4.30 -14.75
N ASP A 387 -19.80 4.51 -16.03
CA ASP A 387 -20.44 3.51 -16.91
C ASP A 387 -19.66 2.16 -16.93
N CYS A 388 -18.36 2.22 -16.66
CA CYS A 388 -17.41 1.12 -16.53
C CYS A 388 -17.50 0.32 -15.21
N HIS A 389 -17.90 0.98 -14.12
CA HIS A 389 -17.82 0.47 -12.74
C HIS A 389 -19.01 1.02 -11.92
N PRO A 390 -20.26 0.69 -12.30
CA PRO A 390 -21.45 1.36 -11.77
C PRO A 390 -21.61 1.22 -10.25
N ASP A 391 -21.21 0.08 -9.69
CA ASP A 391 -21.29 -0.24 -8.26
C ASP A 391 -20.05 0.17 -7.44
N THR A 392 -19.06 0.82 -8.06
CA THR A 392 -17.78 1.17 -7.41
C THR A 392 -17.69 2.66 -7.13
N ASP A 393 -17.68 3.03 -5.84
CA ASP A 393 -17.26 4.37 -5.43
C ASP A 393 -15.74 4.53 -5.58
N THR A 394 -15.32 5.06 -6.72
CA THR A 394 -13.89 5.22 -7.04
C THR A 394 -13.21 6.15 -6.06
N VAL A 395 -11.93 5.90 -5.75
CA VAL A 395 -11.28 6.62 -4.65
C VAL A 395 -10.90 8.05 -5.04
N GLY A 396 -10.50 8.28 -6.30
CA GLY A 396 -10.06 9.59 -6.78
C GLY A 396 -11.10 10.70 -6.67
N ARG A 397 -12.37 10.41 -6.99
CA ARG A 397 -13.49 11.37 -6.89
C ARG A 397 -13.79 11.83 -5.45
N ARG A 398 -13.26 11.12 -4.43
CA ARG A 398 -13.38 11.49 -3.01
C ARG A 398 -12.17 12.27 -2.47
N ILE A 399 -11.12 12.46 -3.28
CA ILE A 399 -9.98 13.31 -2.89
C ILE A 399 -10.43 14.77 -2.93
N LYS A 400 -10.14 15.52 -1.88
CA LYS A 400 -10.58 16.92 -1.78
C LYS A 400 -9.68 17.84 -2.60
N CYS A 401 -10.27 18.77 -3.33
CA CYS A 401 -9.52 19.96 -3.75
C CYS A 401 -9.16 20.80 -2.51
N CYS A 402 -7.94 21.34 -2.46
CA CYS A 402 -7.56 22.35 -1.47
C CYS A 402 -6.51 23.32 -2.01
N SER A 403 -6.83 24.62 -1.94
CA SER A 403 -5.92 25.71 -2.31
C SER A 403 -4.79 25.96 -1.29
N LYS A 404 -4.81 25.30 -0.13
CA LYS A 404 -3.84 25.48 0.96
C LYS A 404 -3.18 24.16 1.35
N ARG A 405 -1.87 24.04 1.10
CA ARG A 405 -1.05 22.84 1.38
C ARG A 405 -1.60 21.55 0.71
N PRO A 406 -1.80 21.55 -0.63
CA PRO A 406 -2.04 20.32 -1.37
C PRO A 406 -0.84 19.37 -1.25
N ASN A 407 -1.09 18.06 -1.31
CA ASN A 407 -0.06 17.01 -1.34
C ASN A 407 -0.08 16.17 -2.63
N LEU A 408 -1.06 16.41 -3.52
CA LEU A 408 -1.16 15.84 -4.85
C LEU A 408 -1.21 16.95 -5.93
N GLU A 409 -0.58 16.70 -7.07
CA GLU A 409 -0.78 17.46 -8.30
C GLU A 409 -1.54 16.60 -9.33
N PRO A 410 -2.56 17.14 -10.02
CA PRO A 410 -3.13 16.50 -11.20
C PRO A 410 -2.13 16.49 -12.36
N LEU A 411 -2.08 15.38 -13.08
CA LEU A 411 -1.30 15.16 -14.29
C LEU A 411 -2.25 14.64 -15.37
N HIS A 412 -2.38 15.36 -16.48
CA HIS A 412 -3.07 14.87 -17.67
C HIS A 412 -2.18 13.88 -18.42
N CYS A 413 -2.77 12.76 -18.82
CA CYS A 413 -2.17 11.70 -19.62
C CYS A 413 -3.18 11.23 -20.68
N VAL A 414 -2.71 10.83 -21.85
CA VAL A 414 -3.50 10.10 -22.86
C VAL A 414 -3.07 8.64 -22.82
N MET A 415 -3.92 7.77 -22.29
CA MET A 415 -3.59 6.36 -21.99
C MET A 415 -4.39 5.39 -22.85
N LYS A 416 -3.76 4.29 -23.30
CA LYS A 416 -4.39 3.31 -24.19
C LYS A 416 -5.21 2.25 -23.44
N VAL A 417 -6.34 2.68 -22.88
CA VAL A 417 -7.27 1.82 -22.12
C VAL A 417 -8.16 1.03 -23.08
N ASN A 418 -8.22 -0.30 -22.92
CA ASN A 418 -8.95 -1.23 -23.80
C ASN A 418 -8.57 -1.15 -25.31
N GLY A 419 -7.42 -0.55 -25.64
CA GLY A 419 -6.99 -0.31 -27.02
C GLY A 419 -7.40 1.05 -27.60
N GLU A 420 -8.29 1.78 -26.91
CA GLU A 420 -8.69 3.15 -27.25
C GLU A 420 -7.84 4.17 -26.48
N ASP A 421 -7.59 5.34 -27.08
CA ASP A 421 -6.81 6.39 -26.43
C ASP A 421 -7.74 7.29 -25.60
N GLN A 422 -7.57 7.29 -24.28
CA GLN A 422 -8.46 7.95 -23.32
C GLN A 422 -7.73 9.05 -22.54
N ASP A 423 -8.40 10.19 -22.34
CA ASP A 423 -7.91 11.27 -21.47
C ASP A 423 -8.07 10.89 -19.99
N VAL A 424 -6.95 10.78 -19.27
CA VAL A 424 -6.90 10.41 -17.85
C VAL A 424 -6.27 11.54 -17.05
N ILE A 425 -6.84 11.85 -15.88
CA ILE A 425 -6.21 12.70 -14.86
C ILE A 425 -5.64 11.81 -13.76
N LEU A 426 -4.31 11.65 -13.73
CA LEU A 426 -3.58 10.95 -12.67
C LEU A 426 -3.21 11.93 -11.55
N PHE A 427 -3.31 11.51 -10.30
CA PHE A 427 -2.74 12.24 -9.16
C PHE A 427 -1.31 11.76 -8.90
N LYS A 428 -0.36 12.71 -8.91
CA LYS A 428 1.05 12.48 -8.58
C LYS A 428 1.41 13.15 -7.25
N ALA A 429 2.21 12.50 -6.42
CA ALA A 429 2.57 13.02 -5.10
C ALA A 429 3.52 14.23 -5.19
N LEU A 430 3.09 15.39 -4.69
CA LEU A 430 3.89 16.63 -4.66
C LEU A 430 5.07 16.57 -3.67
N GLN A 431 4.99 15.69 -2.69
CA GLN A 431 5.91 15.53 -1.57
C GLN A 431 5.85 14.08 -1.07
N ASP A 432 6.72 13.70 -0.14
CA ASP A 432 6.55 12.42 0.57
C ASP A 432 5.28 12.48 1.44
N ILE A 433 4.45 11.43 1.37
CA ILE A 433 3.16 11.31 2.05
C ILE A 433 3.23 10.17 3.06
N SER A 434 2.91 10.45 4.32
CA SER A 434 2.87 9.48 5.41
C SER A 434 1.51 8.77 5.51
N ILE A 435 1.48 7.62 6.18
CA ILE A 435 0.23 6.90 6.47
C ILE A 435 -0.67 7.72 7.40
N ASP A 436 -1.97 7.62 7.18
CA ASP A 436 -3.06 8.42 7.77
C ASP A 436 -3.10 9.89 7.30
N THR A 437 -2.19 10.33 6.42
CA THR A 437 -2.29 11.67 5.80
C THR A 437 -3.51 11.76 4.89
N GLN A 438 -4.38 12.73 5.15
CA GLN A 438 -5.51 13.08 4.27
C GLN A 438 -4.99 13.65 2.94
N LEU A 439 -5.46 13.08 1.83
CA LEU A 439 -5.05 13.46 0.48
C LEU A 439 -5.85 14.67 -0.03
N LYS A 440 -5.12 15.64 -0.59
CA LYS A 440 -5.66 16.90 -1.10
C LYS A 440 -4.92 17.30 -2.37
N PHE A 441 -5.64 17.48 -3.47
CA PHE A 441 -5.08 17.96 -4.72
C PHE A 441 -5.25 19.49 -4.86
N TYR A 442 -4.40 20.12 -5.65
CA TYR A 442 -4.58 21.50 -6.08
C TYR A 442 -5.39 21.54 -7.37
N SER A 443 -6.60 22.11 -7.37
CA SER A 443 -7.07 22.75 -8.60
C SER A 443 -6.23 24.01 -8.80
N GLY A 444 -5.84 24.29 -10.04
CA GLY A 444 -5.01 25.45 -10.36
C GLY A 444 -5.62 26.74 -9.80
N GLY A 445 -4.75 27.67 -9.38
CA GLY A 445 -5.11 28.94 -8.73
C GLY A 445 -5.78 29.96 -9.65
N ILE A 446 -6.86 29.57 -10.31
CA ILE A 446 -7.82 30.48 -10.91
C ILE A 446 -8.71 30.99 -9.77
N ARG A 447 -9.01 32.29 -9.74
CA ARG A 447 -9.97 32.90 -8.78
C ARG A 447 -11.43 32.43 -8.97
N LYS A 448 -11.65 31.44 -9.84
CA LYS A 448 -12.91 31.16 -10.54
C LYS A 448 -13.15 29.65 -10.78
N SER A 449 -12.52 28.77 -9.98
CA SER A 449 -12.74 27.32 -10.03
C SER A 449 -13.11 26.74 -8.65
N PHE A 450 -14.42 26.50 -8.50
CA PHE A 450 -15.15 25.84 -7.39
C PHE A 450 -15.48 26.61 -6.11
N LEU A 451 -16.73 26.36 -5.65
CA LEU A 451 -17.41 26.90 -4.47
C LEU A 451 -17.79 28.39 -4.48
N GLY A 452 -18.23 28.88 -5.65
CA GLY A 452 -19.15 30.02 -5.76
C GLY A 452 -18.54 31.26 -6.42
N LEU A 453 -19.00 31.54 -7.65
CA LEU A 453 -18.91 32.77 -8.47
C LEU A 453 -17.56 33.55 -8.43
N ASP A 454 -16.93 33.81 -9.56
CA ASP A 454 -17.55 34.32 -10.80
C ASP A 454 -16.82 33.77 -12.06
N LEU A 455 -17.15 34.17 -13.31
CA LEU A 455 -16.59 33.59 -14.56
C LEU A 455 -16.25 34.64 -15.67
N ASP A 456 -15.08 35.29 -15.60
CA ASP A 456 -14.66 36.42 -16.49
C ASP A 456 -13.17 36.37 -16.92
N TRP A 457 -12.54 35.20 -16.91
CA TRP A 457 -11.21 35.05 -17.53
C TRP A 457 -10.94 33.61 -17.97
N LEU A 458 -11.69 33.19 -19.00
CA LEU A 458 -11.12 32.35 -20.04
C LEU A 458 -10.32 33.19 -21.06
N ASP A 459 -10.36 34.52 -20.88
CA ASP A 459 -9.87 35.58 -21.75
C ASP A 459 -8.40 35.93 -21.49
N GLU A 460 -7.50 35.07 -21.99
CA GLU A 460 -6.42 35.42 -22.95
C GLU A 460 -5.63 34.15 -23.39
#